data_AF-A0A178M9B1-F1
#
_entry.id   AF-A0A178M9B1-F1
#
_cell.length_a   1.000
_cell.length_b   1.000
_cell.length_c   1.000
_cell.angle_alpha   90.00
_cell.angle_beta   90.00
_cell.angle_gamma   90.00
#
_symmetry.space_group_name_H-M   'P 1'
#
loop_
_entity.id
_entity.type
_entity.pdbx_description
1 polymer ?
#
loop_
_entity_poly.entity_id
_entity_poly.type
_entity_poly.pdbx_seq_one_letter_code
_entity_poly.pdbx_strand_id
1 'polypeptide(L)' 'MFKAACSPATPFASRGTGTVMIGNRSRRCRSDYLGNAEPDLHELLGDEVLRRMMTRDGVEPEMVLALVAHMQEMSA' A
#
# COMPACT_ATOMS: atom_id res chain seq x y z
N MET A 1 3.84 24.11 19.01
CA MET A 1 2.48 23.85 18.48
C MET A 1 2.62 22.96 17.25
N PHE A 2 2.33 21.66 17.36
CA PHE A 2 2.42 20.74 16.23
C PHE A 2 1.06 20.68 15.51
N LYS A 3 1.03 21.14 14.25
CA LYS A 3 -0.15 21.01 13.39
C LYS A 3 -0.19 19.58 12.84
N ALA A 4 -1.21 18.82 13.18
CA ALA A 4 -1.49 17.53 12.56
C ALA A 4 -1.82 17.75 11.07
N ALA A 5 -0.98 17.24 10.18
CA ALA A 5 -1.23 17.24 8.75
C ALA A 5 -2.07 16.00 8.37
N CYS A 6 -3.32 15.94 8.84
CA CYS A 6 -4.31 15.04 8.29
C CYS A 6 -5.20 15.84 7.34
N SER A 7 -4.76 16.04 6.10
CA SER A 7 -5.63 16.51 5.04
C SER A 7 -6.43 15.32 4.47
N PRO A 8 -7.75 15.46 4.24
CA PRO A 8 -8.53 14.40 3.62
C PRO A 8 -8.01 14.14 2.20
N ALA A 9 -7.99 12.87 1.78
CA ALA A 9 -7.70 12.50 0.40
C ALA A 9 -8.80 13.09 -0.49
N THR A 10 -8.52 14.23 -1.12
CA THR A 10 -9.43 14.81 -2.11
C THR A 10 -9.43 13.90 -3.34
N PRO A 11 -10.60 13.45 -3.84
CA PRO A 11 -10.66 12.76 -5.11
C PRO A 11 -10.23 13.76 -6.19
N PHE A 12 -9.14 13.42 -6.87
CA PHE A 12 -8.49 14.26 -7.86
C PHE A 12 -9.51 14.71 -8.92
N ALA A 13 -9.88 15.99 -8.91
CA ALA A 13 -10.69 16.59 -9.96
C ALA A 13 -9.84 16.62 -11.25
N SER A 14 -10.12 15.68 -12.14
CA SER A 14 -9.60 15.67 -13.51
C SER A 14 -9.97 16.97 -14.21
N ARG A 15 -8.97 17.82 -14.50
CA ARG A 15 -8.98 18.82 -15.58
C ARG A 15 -7.57 19.38 -15.77
N GLY A 16 -6.97 19.11 -16.93
CA GLY A 16 -5.80 19.85 -17.39
C GLY A 16 -4.72 19.00 -18.05
N THR A 17 -4.93 18.71 -19.33
CA THR A 17 -3.94 18.68 -20.42
C THR A 17 -2.46 18.62 -20.02
N GLY A 18 -1.90 17.42 -19.96
CA GLY A 18 -0.47 17.18 -19.90
C GLY A 18 -0.16 15.87 -20.60
N THR A 19 0.34 15.95 -21.84
CA THR A 19 0.78 14.82 -22.65
C THR A 19 2.01 14.19 -22.01
N VAL A 20 1.81 13.32 -21.03
CA VAL A 20 2.86 12.42 -20.52
C VAL A 20 2.66 11.08 -21.20
N MET A 21 3.20 10.94 -22.41
CA MET A 21 3.37 9.63 -23.05
C MET A 21 4.52 8.89 -22.36
N ILE A 22 4.34 8.52 -21.10
CA ILE A 22 5.18 7.50 -20.45
C ILE A 22 4.37 6.22 -20.48
N GLY A 23 4.82 5.32 -21.36
CA GLY A 23 4.29 4.01 -21.72
C GLY A 23 3.15 3.47 -20.86
N ASN A 24 2.02 3.21 -21.53
CA ASN A 24 0.90 2.38 -21.10
C ASN A 24 1.35 1.07 -20.43
N ARG A 25 1.77 1.12 -19.17
CA ARG A 25 1.37 0.11 -18.22
C ARG A 25 0.21 0.74 -17.49
N SER A 26 -0.97 0.56 -18.07
CA SER A 26 -2.22 0.60 -17.32
C SER A 26 -2.00 -0.36 -16.15
N ARG A 27 -1.52 0.18 -15.03
CA ARG A 27 -1.65 -0.47 -13.75
C ARG A 27 -3.15 -0.49 -13.59
N ARG A 28 -3.77 -1.60 -13.99
CA ARG A 28 -5.14 -1.90 -13.61
C ARG A 28 -5.13 -1.64 -12.11
N CYS A 29 -5.76 -0.54 -11.69
CA CYS A 29 -6.08 -0.35 -10.30
C CYS A 29 -6.93 -1.57 -9.99
N ARG A 30 -6.27 -2.57 -9.42
CA ARG A 30 -6.85 -3.87 -9.15
C ARG A 30 -8.07 -3.55 -8.30
N SER A 31 -9.22 -3.99 -8.79
CA SER A 31 -10.53 -3.83 -8.14
C SER A 31 -10.61 -4.75 -6.91
N ASP A 32 -9.47 -5.04 -6.28
CA ASP A 32 -9.30 -6.08 -5.28
C ASP A 32 -9.68 -5.53 -3.89
N TYR A 33 -9.84 -4.21 -3.77
CA TYR A 33 -10.26 -3.51 -2.54
C TYR A 33 -11.73 -3.04 -2.57
N LEU A 34 -12.51 -3.42 -3.59
CA LEU A 34 -13.93 -3.06 -3.69
C LEU A 34 -14.74 -4.00 -2.77
N GLY A 35 -15.15 -3.50 -1.59
CA GLY A 35 -16.11 -4.19 -0.72
C GLY A 35 -15.72 -4.41 0.74
N ASN A 36 -14.70 -3.73 1.28
CA ASN A 36 -14.20 -3.94 2.66
C ASN A 36 -13.81 -5.38 3.00
N ALA A 37 -13.56 -6.23 1.99
CA ALA A 37 -12.84 -7.47 2.19
C ALA A 37 -11.38 -7.08 2.43
N GLU A 38 -10.98 -6.97 3.69
CA GLU A 38 -9.58 -6.71 4.03
C GLU A 38 -8.76 -7.93 3.58
N PRO A 39 -7.73 -7.73 2.72
CA PRO A 39 -6.85 -8.81 2.32
C PRO A 39 -6.11 -9.35 3.54
N ASP A 40 -5.83 -10.64 3.54
CA ASP A 40 -4.97 -11.19 4.56
C ASP A 40 -3.52 -10.68 4.40
N LEU A 41 -2.74 -10.77 5.47
CA LEU A 41 -1.36 -10.28 5.45
C LEU A 41 -0.51 -11.00 4.40
N HIS A 42 -0.79 -12.27 4.10
CA HIS A 42 0.00 -13.07 3.18
C HIS A 42 -0.25 -12.65 1.73
N GLU A 43 -1.49 -12.38 1.38
CA GLU A 43 -1.95 -11.81 0.11
C GLU A 43 -1.29 -10.45 -0.12
N LEU A 44 -1.23 -9.62 0.93
CA LEU A 44 -0.59 -8.31 0.86
C LEU A 44 0.94 -8.42 0.65
N LEU A 45 1.61 -9.34 1.35
CA LEU A 45 3.06 -9.60 1.16
C LEU A 45 3.38 -10.26 -0.19
N GLY A 46 2.38 -10.87 -0.84
CA GLY A 46 2.47 -11.38 -2.21
C GLY A 46 2.37 -10.28 -3.28
N ASP A 47 1.96 -9.06 -2.93
CA ASP A 47 1.82 -7.96 -3.88
C ASP A 47 3.18 -7.41 -4.31
N GLU A 48 3.46 -7.52 -5.61
CA GLU A 48 4.71 -7.08 -6.24
C GLU A 48 4.99 -5.58 -6.09
N VAL A 49 3.95 -4.74 -6.03
CA VAL A 49 4.09 -3.30 -5.84
C VAL A 49 4.49 -3.02 -4.40
N LEU A 50 3.82 -3.65 -3.43
CA LEU A 50 4.16 -3.51 -2.02
C LEU A 50 5.58 -4.04 -1.74
N ARG A 51 5.95 -5.22 -2.25
CA ARG A 51 7.30 -5.77 -2.08
C ARG A 51 8.38 -4.80 -2.58
N ARG A 52 8.18 -4.16 -3.73
CA ARG A 52 9.13 -3.15 -4.24
C ARG A 52 9.23 -1.94 -3.33
N MET A 53 8.12 -1.51 -2.72
CA MET A 53 8.15 -0.42 -1.75
C MET A 53 8.88 -0.84 -0.47
N MET A 54 8.60 -2.04 0.04
CA MET A 54 9.30 -2.60 1.20
C MET A 54 10.81 -2.68 0.96
N THR A 55 11.25 -3.25 -0.15
CA THR A 55 12.67 -3.32 -0.51
C THR A 55 13.30 -1.93 -0.66
N ARG A 56 12.60 -0.97 -1.29
CA ARG A 56 13.07 0.42 -1.40
C ARG A 56 13.31 1.03 -0.01
N ASP A 57 12.47 0.68 0.94
CA ASP A 57 12.50 1.19 2.31
C ASP A 57 13.36 0.28 3.25
N GLY A 58 14.03 -0.74 2.70
CA GLY A 58 14.92 -1.64 3.43
C GLY A 58 14.20 -2.64 4.34
N VAL A 59 12.93 -2.90 4.09
CA VAL A 59 12.08 -3.81 4.87
C VAL A 59 11.94 -5.14 4.13
N GLU A 60 12.31 -6.24 4.78
CA GLU A 60 12.11 -7.59 4.26
C GLU A 60 10.76 -8.17 4.76
N PRO A 61 10.01 -8.91 3.92
CA PRO A 61 8.75 -9.55 4.31
C PRO A 61 8.84 -10.39 5.59
N GLU A 62 9.96 -11.09 5.77
CA GLU A 62 10.23 -11.95 6.91
C GLU A 62 10.26 -11.16 8.23
N MET A 63 10.72 -9.90 8.20
CA MET A 63 10.71 -9.03 9.39
C MET A 63 9.28 -8.69 9.82
N VAL A 64 8.38 -8.47 8.86
CA VAL A 64 6.98 -8.19 9.13
C VAL A 64 6.30 -9.42 9.73
N LEU A 65 6.56 -10.60 9.18
CA LEU A 65 6.02 -11.86 9.72
C LEU A 65 6.52 -12.14 11.14
N ALA A 66 7.82 -11.94 11.38
CA ALA A 66 8.40 -12.10 12.72
C ALA A 66 7.79 -11.12 13.74
N LEU A 67 7.54 -9.87 13.34
CA LEU A 67 6.87 -8.89 14.19
C LEU A 67 5.45 -9.34 14.55
N VAL A 68 4.67 -9.81 13.58
CA VAL A 68 3.30 -10.27 13.82
C VAL A 68 3.27 -11.49 14.73
N ALA A 69 4.18 -12.45 14.53
CA ALA A 69 4.31 -13.60 15.43
C ALA A 69 4.61 -13.15 16.87
N HIS A 70 5.53 -12.21 17.05
CA HIS A 70 5.84 -11.65 18.36
C HIS A 70 4.64 -10.94 19.01
N MET A 71 3.86 -10.18 18.24
CA MET A 71 2.64 -9.53 18.75
C MET A 71 1.58 -10.54 19.18
N GLN A 72 1.45 -11.66 18.46
CA GLN A 72 0.53 -12.73 18.82
C GLN A 72 0.93 -13.41 20.12
N GLU A 73 2.23 -13.67 20.32
CA GLU A 73 2.76 -14.21 21.57
C GLU A 73 2.51 -13.30 22.78
N MET A 74 2.59 -11.98 22.60
CA MET A 74 2.29 -11.02 23.69
C MET A 74 0.79 -10.86 23.98
N SER A 75 -0.07 -11.30 23.08
CA SER A 75 -1.54 -11.21 23.23
C SER A 75 -2.18 -12.45 23.87
N ALA A 76 -1.38 -13.48 24.14
CA ALA A 76 -1.76 -14.72 24.81
C ALA A 76 -1.48 -14.65 26.32
#